data_AF-A0AAX2E7V9-F1
#
_entry.id   AF-A0AAX2E7V9-F1
#
_cell.length_a   1.000
_cell.length_b   1.000
_cell.length_c   1.000
_cell.angle_alpha   90.00
_cell.angle_beta   90.00
_cell.angle_gamma   90.00
#
_symmetry.space_group_name_H-M   'P 1'
#
loop_
_entity.id
_entity.type
_entity.pdbx_description
1 polymer ?
#
loop_
_entity_poly.entity_id
_entity_poly.type
_entity_poly.pdbx_seq_one_letter_code
_entity_poly.pdbx_strand_id
1 'polypeptide(L)'
;MYINKTPKTESASYIGGKPVIPQGMSMPKSPNGSLMSFYFTLQFPEAHSLHGHTLSVFAATDDFNEDYTIPEMLKVPLSGATIPDNFLSDYQKYFAAFLFRNEDKTYASDYPIRIAMTPLAFSHSKGSDVFGWAGDKPKWLMGDETPAQYKGAALDFLLQIHGEQSFPTVDSAPSQQEMDIFGKSKPRTKRNYTLFNQNEIYFFGSRTSDVDDRVYIVTQCD
;
A
#
# COMPACT_ATOMS: atom_id res chain seq x y z
N MET A 1 11.13 -9.92 8.60
CA MET A 1 10.03 -10.64 9.26
C MET A 1 8.95 -10.94 8.24
N TYR A 2 8.36 -12.13 8.24
CA TYR A 2 7.24 -12.46 7.34
C TYR A 2 5.94 -11.83 7.84
N ILE A 3 5.11 -11.37 6.92
CA ILE A 3 3.73 -10.95 7.17
C ILE A 3 2.83 -12.05 6.61
N ASN A 4 2.20 -12.81 7.49
CA ASN A 4 1.38 -13.97 7.12
C ASN A 4 -0.09 -13.64 7.27
N LYS A 5 -0.93 -14.17 6.38
CA LYS A 5 -2.38 -14.20 6.60
C LYS A 5 -2.68 -15.24 7.68
N THR A 6 -3.63 -14.93 8.56
CA THR A 6 -3.94 -15.79 9.71
C THR A 6 -5.43 -16.04 9.83
N PRO A 7 -5.85 -17.19 10.40
CA PRO A 7 -7.25 -17.51 10.64
C PRO A 7 -7.84 -16.79 11.86
N LYS A 8 -7.10 -15.84 12.48
CA LYS A 8 -7.62 -15.08 13.63
C LYS A 8 -8.86 -14.28 13.20
N THR A 9 -9.67 -13.86 14.16
CA THR A 9 -10.83 -13.00 13.88
C THR A 9 -10.49 -11.52 14.07
N GLU A 10 -9.43 -11.21 14.83
CA GLU A 10 -9.01 -9.85 15.13
C GLU A 10 -7.48 -9.74 15.03
N SER A 11 -7.03 -8.62 14.46
CA SER A 11 -5.63 -8.23 14.42
C SER A 11 -5.52 -6.72 14.24
N ALA A 12 -4.45 -6.12 14.77
CA ALA A 12 -4.11 -4.72 14.51
C ALA A 12 -3.58 -4.49 13.08
N SER A 13 -3.25 -5.57 12.36
CA SER A 13 -2.79 -5.58 10.98
C SER A 13 -3.71 -6.47 10.16
N TYR A 14 -4.26 -5.96 9.07
CA TYR A 14 -5.27 -6.69 8.28
C TYR A 14 -5.43 -6.10 6.88
N ILE A 15 -5.92 -6.94 5.97
CA ILE A 15 -6.40 -6.60 4.63
C ILE A 15 -7.88 -6.27 4.72
N GLY A 16 -8.38 -5.30 3.95
CA GLY A 16 -9.80 -5.00 3.79
C GLY A 16 -10.54 -4.61 5.07
N GLY A 17 -11.87 -4.69 5.09
CA GLY A 17 -12.66 -4.28 6.24
C GLY A 17 -12.70 -2.76 6.44
N LYS A 18 -12.73 -2.32 7.70
CA LYS A 18 -12.78 -0.89 8.05
C LYS A 18 -11.38 -0.27 7.99
N PRO A 19 -11.19 0.85 7.28
CA PRO A 19 -9.90 1.51 7.20
C PRO A 19 -9.51 2.13 8.54
N VAL A 20 -8.20 2.15 8.79
CA VAL A 20 -7.58 3.01 9.78
C VAL A 20 -6.97 4.18 9.02
N ILE A 21 -7.14 5.38 9.54
CA ILE A 21 -6.54 6.61 9.02
C ILE A 21 -6.03 7.45 10.19
N PRO A 22 -5.15 8.43 9.95
CA PRO A 22 -4.75 9.37 10.98
C PRO A 22 -5.92 10.24 11.43
N GLN A 23 -5.93 10.63 12.70
CA GLN A 23 -6.92 11.55 13.26
C GLN A 23 -6.92 12.87 12.48
N GLY A 24 -8.12 13.37 12.15
CA GLY A 24 -8.29 14.62 11.43
C GLY A 24 -8.12 14.52 9.91
N MET A 25 -7.69 13.36 9.38
CA MET A 25 -7.59 13.13 7.94
C MET A 25 -8.92 12.66 7.36
N SER A 26 -9.19 13.07 6.12
CA SER A 26 -10.32 12.56 5.34
C SER A 26 -9.93 11.31 4.56
N MET A 27 -10.92 10.48 4.24
CA MET A 27 -10.70 9.36 3.33
C MET A 27 -10.16 9.85 1.97
N PRO A 28 -9.12 9.19 1.42
CA PRO A 28 -8.52 9.60 0.17
C PRO A 28 -9.48 9.39 -1.00
N LYS A 29 -9.38 10.29 -1.97
CA LYS A 29 -10.19 10.30 -3.19
C LYS A 29 -9.28 10.42 -4.40
N SER A 30 -9.65 9.78 -5.50
CA SER A 30 -8.99 9.96 -6.79
C SER A 30 -9.17 11.40 -7.30
N PRO A 31 -8.45 11.81 -8.37
CA PRO A 31 -8.59 13.16 -8.95
C PRO A 31 -10.03 13.50 -9.38
N ASN A 32 -10.82 12.49 -9.76
CA ASN A 32 -12.22 12.64 -10.13
C ASN A 32 -13.18 12.64 -8.93
N GLY A 33 -12.66 12.55 -7.70
CA GLY A 33 -13.43 12.58 -6.46
C GLY A 33 -14.00 11.22 -6.03
N SER A 34 -13.70 10.13 -6.75
CA SER A 34 -14.11 8.78 -6.35
C SER A 34 -13.39 8.35 -5.09
N LEU A 35 -14.13 7.77 -4.14
CA LEU A 35 -13.56 7.26 -2.90
C LEU A 35 -12.59 6.12 -3.20
N MET A 36 -11.35 6.20 -2.71
CA MET A 36 -10.39 5.12 -2.88
C MET A 36 -10.75 3.92 -2.00
N SER A 37 -10.46 2.73 -2.52
CA SER A 37 -10.63 1.47 -1.80
C SER A 37 -9.49 1.26 -0.80
N PHE A 38 -9.82 0.96 0.46
CA PHE A 38 -8.87 0.53 1.47
C PHE A 38 -8.39 -0.90 1.21
N TYR A 39 -7.07 -1.07 1.09
CA TYR A 39 -6.43 -2.36 0.83
C TYR A 39 -5.99 -3.05 2.11
N PHE A 40 -5.19 -2.39 2.93
CA PHE A 40 -4.70 -2.99 4.17
C PHE A 40 -4.16 -1.93 5.14
N THR A 41 -4.04 -2.34 6.40
CA THR A 41 -3.30 -1.63 7.42
C THR A 41 -2.29 -2.57 8.09
N LEU A 42 -1.14 -2.03 8.47
CA LEU A 42 -0.09 -2.74 9.20
C LEU A 42 0.33 -1.90 10.40
N GLN A 43 0.14 -2.42 11.60
CA GLN A 43 0.78 -1.91 12.81
C GLN A 43 2.12 -2.63 12.99
N PHE A 44 3.23 -1.89 12.96
CA PHE A 44 4.56 -2.47 13.02
C PHE A 44 4.89 -3.01 14.43
N PRO A 45 5.44 -4.24 14.54
CA PRO A 45 5.78 -4.86 15.82
C PRO A 45 7.02 -4.21 16.45
N GLU A 46 7.27 -4.49 17.73
CA GLU A 46 8.42 -3.96 18.50
C GLU A 46 9.78 -4.23 17.83
N ALA A 47 9.94 -5.40 17.23
CA ALA A 47 11.15 -5.78 16.53
C ALA A 47 11.38 -5.04 15.19
N HIS A 48 10.44 -4.20 14.74
CA HIS A 48 10.54 -3.45 13.50
C HIS A 48 11.01 -2.01 13.76
N SER A 49 11.78 -1.44 12.83
CA SER A 49 12.28 -0.05 12.92
C SER A 49 11.15 0.95 13.18
N LEU A 50 10.04 0.82 12.46
CA LEU A 50 8.83 1.64 12.64
C LEU A 50 7.90 1.22 13.79
N HIS A 51 8.40 0.56 14.83
CA HIS A 51 7.57 0.33 16.01
C HIS A 51 6.89 1.62 16.50
N GLY A 52 5.64 1.51 16.96
CA GLY A 52 4.82 2.65 17.34
C GLY A 52 4.10 3.33 16.17
N HIS A 53 4.30 2.88 14.93
CA HIS A 53 3.64 3.43 13.74
C HIS A 53 2.72 2.42 13.05
N THR A 54 1.84 2.96 12.22
CA THR A 54 0.91 2.24 11.35
C THR A 54 0.96 2.77 9.94
N LEU A 55 0.97 1.84 9.00
CA LEU A 55 0.81 2.10 7.58
C LEU A 55 -0.60 1.72 7.15
N SER A 56 -1.29 2.58 6.42
CA SER A 56 -2.59 2.28 5.79
C SER A 56 -2.56 2.65 4.32
N VAL A 57 -3.00 1.71 3.46
CA VAL A 57 -2.89 1.85 2.00
C VAL A 57 -4.25 1.79 1.32
N PHE A 58 -4.45 2.70 0.37
CA PHE A 58 -5.66 2.91 -0.40
C PHE A 58 -5.32 3.01 -1.88
N ALA A 59 -6.19 2.55 -2.77
CA ALA A 59 -6.07 2.80 -4.20
C ALA A 59 -7.43 2.97 -4.88
N ALA A 60 -7.46 3.76 -5.94
CA ALA A 60 -8.61 3.87 -6.82
C ALA A 60 -8.89 2.51 -7.47
N THR A 61 -10.17 2.14 -7.48
CA THR A 61 -10.62 0.90 -8.13
C THR A 61 -11.72 1.18 -9.13
N ASP A 62 -12.56 2.16 -8.87
CA ASP A 62 -13.69 2.58 -9.71
C ASP A 62 -13.35 3.75 -10.65
N ASP A 63 -12.18 4.36 -10.49
CA ASP A 63 -11.63 5.40 -11.36
C ASP A 63 -10.32 4.89 -11.98
N PHE A 64 -10.24 4.90 -13.32
CA PHE A 64 -9.17 4.25 -14.07
C PHE A 64 -8.43 5.23 -14.96
N ASN A 65 -7.11 5.17 -14.88
CA ASN A 65 -6.21 5.83 -15.80
C ASN A 65 -5.03 4.89 -16.06
N GLU A 66 -4.78 4.55 -17.33
CA GLU A 66 -3.76 3.56 -17.73
C GLU A 66 -2.36 3.95 -17.26
N ASP A 67 -2.06 5.25 -17.26
CA ASP A 67 -0.76 5.82 -16.85
C ASP A 67 -0.50 5.71 -15.34
N TYR A 68 -1.53 5.43 -14.54
CA TYR A 68 -1.45 5.37 -13.08
C TYR A 68 -1.90 4.01 -12.51
N THR A 69 -1.82 2.96 -13.33
CA THR A 69 -2.08 1.59 -12.88
C THR A 69 -0.98 1.02 -11.98
N ILE A 70 0.21 1.62 -12.02
CA ILE A 70 1.30 1.45 -11.07
C ILE A 70 1.76 2.84 -10.58
N PRO A 71 2.47 2.92 -9.45
CA PRO A 71 3.02 4.19 -8.99
C PRO A 71 4.07 4.73 -9.99
N GLU A 72 4.12 6.04 -10.18
CA GLU A 72 5.11 6.67 -11.08
C GLU A 72 6.53 6.33 -10.60
N MET A 73 7.38 5.90 -11.54
CA MET A 73 8.78 5.57 -11.28
C MET A 73 9.67 6.78 -11.55
N LEU A 74 10.73 6.94 -10.76
CA LEU A 74 11.70 8.01 -10.99
C LEU A 74 12.40 7.83 -12.34
N LYS A 75 12.63 8.94 -13.06
CA LYS A 75 13.30 8.96 -14.36
C LYS A 75 14.82 9.15 -14.22
N VAL A 76 15.43 8.45 -13.27
CA VAL A 76 16.87 8.45 -12.96
C VAL A 76 17.29 7.01 -12.63
N PRO A 77 18.61 6.69 -12.59
CA PRO A 77 19.06 5.43 -12.02
C PRO A 77 18.49 5.26 -10.60
N LEU A 78 17.72 4.20 -10.38
CA LEU A 78 16.89 4.04 -9.18
C LEU A 78 17.70 3.72 -7.93
N SER A 79 18.74 2.88 -8.07
CA SER A 79 19.63 2.53 -6.95
C SER A 79 20.35 3.77 -6.44
N GLY A 80 20.13 4.11 -5.17
CA GLY A 80 20.70 5.29 -4.53
C GLY A 80 20.10 6.62 -5.01
N ALA A 81 18.93 6.60 -5.66
CA ALA A 81 18.31 7.81 -6.17
C ALA A 81 17.95 8.79 -5.02
N THR A 82 18.24 10.07 -5.25
CA THR A 82 17.64 11.15 -4.44
C THR A 82 16.28 11.50 -5.04
N ILE A 83 15.22 11.33 -4.26
CA ILE A 83 13.86 11.64 -4.67
C ILE A 83 13.69 13.17 -4.72
N PRO A 84 13.22 13.76 -5.85
CA PRO A 84 13.03 15.20 -5.96
C PRO A 84 12.01 15.74 -4.93
N ASP A 85 12.26 16.93 -4.38
CA ASP A 85 11.58 17.45 -3.17
C ASP A 85 10.06 17.60 -3.24
N ASN A 86 9.43 17.52 -4.42
CA ASN A 86 7.97 17.54 -4.58
C ASN A 86 7.38 16.27 -5.19
N PHE A 87 8.23 15.32 -5.61
CA PHE A 87 7.80 14.12 -6.31
C PHE A 87 6.71 13.38 -5.55
N LEU A 88 6.94 13.13 -4.24
CA LEU A 88 6.00 12.35 -3.44
C LEU A 88 4.67 13.08 -3.14
N SER A 89 4.57 14.40 -3.34
CA SER A 89 3.27 15.10 -3.26
C SER A 89 2.40 14.83 -4.47
N ASP A 90 3.02 14.79 -5.66
CA ASP A 90 2.30 14.70 -6.93
C ASP A 90 2.11 13.25 -7.40
N TYR A 91 2.81 12.33 -6.74
CA TYR A 91 2.89 10.91 -7.06
C TYR A 91 1.68 10.10 -6.58
N GLN A 92 1.13 10.42 -5.40
CA GLN A 92 0.01 9.69 -4.78
C GLN A 92 -1.36 10.17 -5.29
N LYS A 93 -1.60 10.06 -6.61
CA LYS A 93 -2.85 10.52 -7.25
C LYS A 93 -3.97 9.49 -7.20
N TYR A 94 -3.68 8.27 -7.62
CA TYR A 94 -4.63 7.16 -7.71
C TYR A 94 -4.45 6.13 -6.58
N PHE A 95 -3.59 6.44 -5.61
CA PHE A 95 -3.43 5.69 -4.38
C PHE A 95 -3.01 6.65 -3.27
N ALA A 96 -3.13 6.20 -2.03
CA ALA A 96 -2.65 6.91 -0.86
C ALA A 96 -2.07 5.92 0.15
N ALA A 97 -0.96 6.29 0.77
CA ALA A 97 -0.30 5.57 1.84
C ALA A 97 -0.10 6.54 3.01
N PHE A 98 -0.79 6.27 4.12
CA PHE A 98 -0.60 7.02 5.36
C PHE A 98 0.31 6.25 6.29
N LEU A 99 1.43 6.85 6.66
CA LEU A 99 2.32 6.36 7.72
C LEU A 99 2.24 7.33 8.90
N PHE A 100 1.75 6.85 10.04
CA PHE A 100 1.43 7.71 11.19
C PHE A 100 1.59 6.96 12.52
N ARG A 101 1.65 7.69 13.63
CA ARG A 101 1.80 7.08 14.96
C ARG A 101 0.54 6.33 15.36
N ASN A 102 0.73 5.28 16.15
CA ASN A 102 -0.37 4.41 16.61
C ASN A 102 -1.39 5.14 17.49
N GLU A 103 -0.97 6.18 18.20
CA GLU A 103 -1.83 7.03 19.03
C GLU A 103 -2.77 7.91 18.22
N ASP A 104 -2.40 8.23 16.97
CA ASP A 104 -3.18 9.06 16.06
C ASP A 104 -4.21 8.24 15.26
N LYS A 105 -4.45 6.97 15.62
CA LYS A 105 -5.36 6.09 14.89
C LYS A 105 -6.82 6.46 15.06
N THR A 106 -7.53 6.51 13.94
CA THR A 106 -9.00 6.56 13.91
C THR A 106 -9.53 5.59 12.87
N TYR A 107 -10.62 4.89 13.21
CA TYR A 107 -11.35 4.05 12.27
C TYR A 107 -12.40 4.89 11.55
N ALA A 108 -12.44 4.85 10.21
CA ALA A 108 -13.50 5.55 9.48
C ALA A 108 -14.81 4.75 9.59
N SER A 109 -15.76 5.26 10.40
CA SER A 109 -17.04 4.59 10.68
C SER A 109 -17.93 4.48 9.45
N ASP A 110 -17.89 5.50 8.60
CA ASP A 110 -18.85 5.69 7.49
C ASP A 110 -18.29 5.17 6.16
N TYR A 111 -17.14 4.49 6.18
CA TYR A 111 -16.54 3.92 5.00
C TYR A 111 -17.33 2.69 4.51
N PRO A 112 -17.80 2.67 3.26
CA PRO A 112 -18.42 1.48 2.68
C PRO A 112 -17.34 0.42 2.47
N ILE A 113 -17.38 -0.67 3.24
CA ILE A 113 -16.42 -1.77 3.13
C ILE A 113 -16.46 -2.33 1.70
N ARG A 114 -15.29 -2.45 1.06
CA ARG A 114 -15.15 -2.95 -0.33
C ARG A 114 -14.40 -4.28 -0.42
N ILE A 115 -13.39 -4.48 0.41
CA ILE A 115 -12.56 -5.69 0.44
C ILE A 115 -12.89 -6.47 1.71
N ALA A 116 -13.03 -7.79 1.59
CA ALA A 116 -13.28 -8.69 2.71
C ALA A 116 -12.08 -8.69 3.68
N MET A 117 -12.37 -8.65 4.98
CA MET A 117 -11.33 -8.53 5.99
C MET A 117 -10.51 -9.83 6.08
N THR A 118 -9.19 -9.73 6.04
CA THR A 118 -8.27 -10.85 6.33
C THR A 118 -7.19 -10.40 7.32
N PRO A 119 -7.09 -10.99 8.52
CA PRO A 119 -6.12 -10.56 9.50
C PRO A 119 -4.72 -11.06 9.17
N LEU A 120 -3.75 -10.21 9.47
CA LEU A 120 -2.33 -10.42 9.24
C LEU A 120 -1.58 -10.52 10.57
N ALA A 121 -0.50 -11.30 10.59
CA ALA A 121 0.43 -11.33 11.71
C ALA A 121 1.87 -11.36 11.23
N PHE A 122 2.73 -10.70 12.00
CA PHE A 122 4.17 -10.74 11.80
C PHE A 122 4.77 -11.99 12.45
N SER A 123 5.73 -12.65 11.78
CA SER A 123 6.42 -13.83 12.29
C SER A 123 7.83 -13.97 11.72
N HIS A 124 8.73 -14.61 12.47
CA HIS A 124 10.06 -14.98 11.96
C HIS A 124 10.02 -16.15 10.96
N SER A 125 8.93 -16.92 10.96
CA SER A 125 8.75 -18.08 10.07
C SER A 125 7.85 -17.74 8.89
N LYS A 126 8.22 -18.28 7.72
CA LYS A 126 7.39 -18.21 6.51
C LYS A 126 6.14 -19.07 6.73
N GLY A 127 4.95 -18.48 6.69
CA GLY A 127 3.68 -19.19 6.74
C GLY A 127 3.32 -19.86 5.41
N SER A 128 2.19 -20.54 5.38
CA SER A 128 1.63 -21.15 4.17
C SER A 128 1.02 -20.12 3.20
N ASP A 129 0.50 -19.00 3.73
CA ASP A 129 -0.05 -17.89 2.95
C ASP A 129 0.61 -16.59 3.41
N VAL A 130 1.59 -16.15 2.62
CA VAL A 130 2.44 -14.99 2.92
C VAL A 130 1.89 -13.78 2.17
N PHE A 131 1.60 -12.72 2.91
CA PHE A 131 1.22 -11.44 2.34
C PHE A 131 2.44 -10.61 1.93
N GLY A 132 3.50 -10.64 2.72
CA GLY A 132 4.69 -9.85 2.45
C GLY A 132 5.85 -10.11 3.41
N TRP A 133 6.84 -9.22 3.35
CA TRP A 133 8.08 -9.27 4.12
C TRP A 133 8.47 -7.88 4.63
N ALA A 134 8.65 -7.75 5.95
CA ALA A 134 9.15 -6.57 6.63
C ALA A 134 10.41 -6.95 7.43
N GLY A 135 11.48 -7.36 6.73
CA GLY A 135 12.79 -7.55 7.35
C GLY A 135 13.73 -6.38 7.06
N ASP A 136 15.00 -6.54 7.38
CA ASP A 136 15.97 -5.43 7.31
C ASP A 136 16.21 -4.90 5.88
N LYS A 137 16.04 -5.76 4.87
CA LYS A 137 16.26 -5.42 3.46
C LYS A 137 15.16 -6.00 2.56
N PRO A 138 14.88 -5.35 1.41
CA PRO A 138 14.05 -5.93 0.36
C PRO A 138 14.59 -7.27 -0.11
N LYS A 139 13.69 -8.18 -0.48
CA LYS A 139 14.01 -9.34 -1.31
C LYS A 139 13.62 -9.00 -2.74
N TRP A 140 14.52 -8.29 -3.41
CA TRP A 140 14.32 -7.82 -4.78
C TRP A 140 14.01 -8.97 -5.74
N LEU A 141 13.03 -8.74 -6.61
CA LEU A 141 12.68 -9.64 -7.70
C LEU A 141 13.69 -9.48 -8.84
N MET A 142 14.05 -8.23 -9.15
CA MET A 142 15.02 -7.88 -10.19
C MET A 142 16.28 -7.24 -9.58
N GLY A 143 16.62 -6.02 -10.00
CA GLY A 143 17.74 -5.25 -9.48
C GLY A 143 17.40 -4.47 -8.21
N ASP A 144 18.43 -4.02 -7.51
CA ASP A 144 18.29 -3.14 -6.36
C ASP A 144 17.89 -1.72 -6.79
N GLU A 145 16.73 -1.28 -6.33
CA GLU A 145 16.16 0.04 -6.63
C GLU A 145 15.94 0.86 -5.35
N THR A 146 16.71 0.56 -4.30
CA THR A 146 16.62 1.25 -3.01
C THR A 146 16.91 2.76 -3.20
N PRO A 147 15.97 3.66 -2.87
CA PRO A 147 16.24 5.10 -2.90
C PRO A 147 17.21 5.48 -1.78
N ALA A 148 18.00 6.53 -1.98
CA ALA A 148 18.90 7.04 -0.94
C ALA A 148 18.17 7.94 0.06
N GLN A 149 17.49 8.98 -0.44
CA GLN A 149 16.94 10.04 0.42
C GLN A 149 15.80 10.80 -0.25
N TYR A 150 15.01 11.48 0.58
CA TYR A 150 14.00 12.45 0.17
C TYR A 150 14.11 13.68 1.09
N LYS A 151 14.15 14.89 0.51
CA LYS A 151 14.33 16.15 1.28
C LYS A 151 15.53 16.13 2.25
N GLY A 152 16.62 15.46 1.85
CA GLY A 152 17.83 15.33 2.66
C GLY A 152 17.75 14.33 3.82
N ALA A 153 16.63 13.61 3.98
CA ALA A 153 16.47 12.54 4.97
C ALA A 153 16.60 11.17 4.28
N ALA A 154 17.36 10.26 4.90
CA ALA A 154 17.48 8.89 4.42
C ALA A 154 16.13 8.17 4.48
N LEU A 155 15.88 7.29 3.51
CA LEU A 155 14.71 6.43 3.49
C LEU A 155 15.07 5.03 3.95
N ASP A 156 14.25 4.51 4.87
CA ASP A 156 14.31 3.14 5.33
C ASP A 156 13.40 2.25 4.49
N PHE A 157 13.80 1.00 4.28
CA PHE A 157 12.89 -0.03 3.80
C PHE A 157 11.86 -0.35 4.88
N LEU A 158 10.57 -0.29 4.52
CA LEU A 158 9.48 -0.52 5.46
C LEU A 158 8.94 -1.93 5.35
N LEU A 159 8.62 -2.35 4.13
CA LEU A 159 8.17 -3.69 3.82
C LEU A 159 8.14 -3.90 2.30
N GLN A 160 8.05 -5.16 1.91
CA GLN A 160 7.57 -5.56 0.60
C GLN A 160 6.26 -6.33 0.73
N ILE A 161 5.38 -6.16 -0.25
CA ILE A 161 4.18 -6.97 -0.42
C ILE A 161 4.41 -7.82 -1.65
N HIS A 162 4.10 -9.10 -1.51
CA HIS A 162 4.32 -10.03 -2.59
C HIS A 162 3.45 -9.69 -3.80
N GLY A 163 3.96 -9.99 -4.99
CA GLY A 163 3.15 -9.98 -6.21
C GLY A 163 1.98 -10.96 -6.10
N GLU A 164 1.07 -10.89 -7.07
CA GLU A 164 -0.05 -11.84 -7.23
C GLU A 164 -1.09 -11.84 -6.09
N GLN A 165 -0.98 -10.93 -5.10
CA GLN A 165 -2.01 -10.80 -4.08
C GLN A 165 -3.36 -10.48 -4.75
N SER A 166 -4.39 -11.18 -4.28
CA SER A 166 -5.76 -10.98 -4.67
C SER A 166 -6.54 -10.49 -3.45
N PHE A 167 -7.39 -9.51 -3.65
CA PHE A 167 -8.17 -8.87 -2.60
C PHE A 167 -9.66 -9.16 -2.82
N PRO A 168 -10.23 -10.21 -2.20
CA PRO A 168 -11.62 -10.58 -2.42
C PRO A 168 -12.57 -9.44 -2.03
N THR A 169 -13.54 -9.14 -2.87
CA THR A 169 -14.49 -8.05 -2.63
C THR A 169 -15.73 -8.54 -1.90
N VAL A 170 -16.37 -7.67 -1.13
CA VAL A 170 -17.74 -7.93 -0.64
C VAL A 170 -18.76 -7.73 -1.76
N ASP A 171 -19.97 -8.29 -1.62
CA ASP A 171 -20.98 -8.29 -2.70
C ASP A 171 -21.41 -6.89 -3.14
N SER A 172 -21.44 -5.93 -2.21
CA SER A 172 -21.81 -4.54 -2.46
C SER A 172 -20.69 -3.68 -3.05
N ALA A 173 -19.47 -4.21 -3.16
CA ALA A 173 -18.33 -3.44 -3.66
C ALA A 173 -18.47 -3.21 -5.18
N PRO A 174 -18.16 -2.00 -5.68
CA PRO A 174 -18.11 -1.77 -7.12
C PRO A 174 -17.01 -2.63 -7.77
N SER A 175 -17.18 -3.04 -9.03
CA SER A 175 -16.10 -3.70 -9.77
C SER A 175 -14.91 -2.77 -9.95
N GLN A 176 -13.70 -3.32 -9.86
CA GLN A 176 -12.50 -2.60 -10.31
C GLN A 176 -12.59 -2.35 -11.81
N GLN A 177 -12.20 -1.17 -12.26
CA GLN A 177 -12.05 -0.85 -13.67
C GLN A 177 -10.69 -1.35 -14.18
N GLU A 178 -10.66 -1.94 -15.35
CA GLU A 178 -9.47 -2.44 -16.03
C GLU A 178 -9.51 -2.05 -17.52
N MET A 179 -8.37 -2.12 -18.20
CA MET A 179 -8.30 -1.89 -19.64
C MET A 179 -8.69 -3.14 -20.42
N ASP A 180 -9.49 -2.97 -21.48
CA ASP A 180 -9.75 -4.01 -22.46
C ASP A 180 -8.69 -4.05 -23.56
N ILE A 181 -8.80 -5.03 -24.46
CA ILE A 181 -7.85 -5.22 -25.58
C ILE A 181 -7.87 -4.07 -26.61
N PHE A 182 -8.82 -3.15 -26.50
CA PHE A 182 -8.98 -1.99 -27.38
C PHE A 182 -8.58 -0.68 -26.67
N GLY A 183 -7.99 -0.76 -25.47
CA GLY A 183 -7.59 0.42 -24.70
C GLY A 183 -8.74 1.13 -23.98
N LYS A 184 -9.93 0.52 -23.90
CA LYS A 184 -11.09 1.12 -23.21
C LYS A 184 -11.19 0.60 -21.79
N SER A 185 -11.61 1.49 -20.88
CA SER A 185 -11.94 1.10 -19.52
C SER A 185 -13.21 0.24 -19.50
N LYS A 186 -13.16 -0.86 -18.76
CA LYS A 186 -14.30 -1.75 -18.52
C LYS A 186 -14.31 -2.24 -17.07
N PRO A 187 -15.48 -2.63 -16.52
CA PRO A 187 -15.53 -3.31 -15.24
C PRO A 187 -14.90 -4.70 -15.33
N ARG A 188 -14.04 -5.02 -14.36
CA ARG A 188 -13.50 -6.35 -14.13
C ARG A 188 -14.63 -7.32 -13.76
N THR A 189 -14.54 -8.52 -14.33
CA THR A 189 -15.54 -9.59 -14.12
C THR A 189 -15.28 -10.45 -12.88
N LYS A 190 -14.02 -10.55 -12.44
CA LYS A 190 -13.64 -11.27 -11.20
C LYS A 190 -14.06 -10.47 -9.97
N ARG A 191 -14.54 -11.16 -8.93
CA ARG A 191 -14.93 -10.60 -7.62
C ARG A 191 -13.73 -10.37 -6.69
N ASN A 192 -12.71 -9.70 -7.23
CA ASN A 192 -11.53 -9.30 -6.50
C ASN A 192 -10.98 -7.98 -7.05
N TYR A 193 -10.23 -7.28 -6.22
CA TYR A 193 -9.35 -6.21 -6.66
C TYR A 193 -7.91 -6.71 -6.79
N THR A 194 -7.14 -6.00 -7.60
CA THR A 194 -5.69 -6.09 -7.70
C THR A 194 -5.06 -4.76 -7.34
N LEU A 195 -3.88 -4.79 -6.73
CA LEU A 195 -3.08 -3.60 -6.42
C LEU A 195 -1.88 -3.55 -7.35
N PHE A 196 -1.62 -2.40 -7.98
CA PHE A 196 -0.47 -2.14 -8.85
C PHE A 196 -0.15 -3.25 -9.86
N ASN A 197 -1.18 -3.65 -10.62
CA ASN A 197 -1.10 -4.73 -11.62
C ASN A 197 -0.55 -6.08 -11.07
N GLN A 198 -0.65 -6.29 -9.76
CA GLN A 198 -0.14 -7.46 -9.05
C GLN A 198 1.39 -7.61 -9.08
N ASN A 199 2.12 -6.51 -9.28
CA ASN A 199 3.58 -6.46 -9.17
C ASN A 199 4.04 -6.71 -7.72
N GLU A 200 5.31 -7.10 -7.53
CA GLU A 200 5.95 -6.99 -6.21
C GLU A 200 6.05 -5.50 -5.84
N ILE A 201 5.74 -5.17 -4.60
CA ILE A 201 5.60 -3.78 -4.14
C ILE A 201 6.56 -3.55 -2.99
N TYR A 202 7.43 -2.54 -3.07
CA TYR A 202 8.42 -2.20 -2.06
C TYR A 202 8.17 -0.80 -1.52
N PHE A 203 8.04 -0.68 -0.20
CA PHE A 203 7.71 0.56 0.48
C PHE A 203 8.95 1.12 1.18
N PHE A 204 9.22 2.41 0.95
CA PHE A 204 10.31 3.15 1.55
C PHE A 204 9.78 4.43 2.20
N GLY A 205 10.24 4.73 3.41
CA GLY A 205 9.79 5.89 4.16
C GLY A 205 10.77 6.25 5.27
N SER A 206 10.49 7.34 5.98
CA SER A 206 11.29 7.78 7.12
C SER A 206 10.43 7.89 8.37
N ARG A 207 11.07 7.80 9.55
CA ARG A 207 10.43 8.23 10.80
C ARG A 207 10.47 9.75 10.84
N THR A 208 9.37 10.44 10.58
CA THR A 208 9.24 11.84 10.97
C THR A 208 8.12 12.01 12.00
N SER A 209 8.09 13.20 12.59
CA SER A 209 7.09 13.59 13.57
C SER A 209 5.75 13.97 12.94
N ASP A 210 5.69 14.09 11.62
CA ASP A 210 4.51 14.56 10.89
C ASP A 210 3.67 13.38 10.39
N VAL A 211 2.35 13.60 10.33
CA VAL A 211 1.33 12.61 9.96
C VAL A 211 1.37 12.25 8.45
N ASP A 212 2.12 13.01 7.66
CA ASP A 212 2.16 12.92 6.18
C ASP A 212 3.58 12.63 5.67
N ASP A 213 4.15 11.54 6.19
CA ASP A 213 5.43 11.03 5.72
C ASP A 213 5.24 10.18 4.48
N ARG A 214 5.38 10.87 3.37
CA ARG A 214 5.14 10.34 2.03
C ARG A 214 5.98 9.10 1.82
N VAL A 215 5.29 7.97 1.68
CA VAL A 215 5.91 6.67 1.41
C VAL A 215 6.20 6.59 -0.09
N TYR A 216 7.45 6.32 -0.44
CA TYR A 216 7.82 6.00 -1.81
C TYR A 216 7.61 4.51 -2.07
N ILE A 217 6.94 4.18 -3.16
CA ILE A 217 6.66 2.80 -3.55
C ILE A 217 7.34 2.52 -4.88
N VAL A 218 8.14 1.46 -4.90
CA VAL A 218 8.71 0.85 -6.09
C VAL A 218 7.91 -0.40 -6.42
N THR A 219 7.68 -0.68 -7.71
CA THR A 219 7.06 -1.92 -8.15
C THR A 219 7.93 -2.66 -9.15
N GLN A 220 8.03 -3.99 -9.03
CA GLN A 220 8.74 -4.85 -9.98
C GLN A 220 7.83 -5.98 -10.47
N CYS A 221 7.94 -6.31 -11.75
CA CYS A 221 7.31 -7.47 -12.37
C CYS A 221 8.38 -8.31 -13.08
N ASP A 222 8.14 -9.61 -13.17
CA ASP A 222 8.92 -10.53 -14.00
C ASP A 222 8.49 -10.44 -15.48
#